data_AF-A0A4J1YV09-F1
#
_entry.id   AF-A0A4J1YV09-F1
#
_cell.length_a   1.000
_cell.length_b   1.000
_cell.length_c   1.000
_cell.angle_alpha   90.00
_cell.angle_beta   90.00
_cell.angle_gamma   90.00
#
_symmetry.space_group_name_H-M   'P 1'
#
loop_
_entity.id
_entity.type
_entity.pdbx_description
1 polymer ?
#
loop_
_entity_poly.entity_id
_entity_poly.type
_entity_poly.pdbx_seq_one_letter_code
_entity_poly.pdbx_strand_id
1 'polypeptide(L)'
;MSLYDDTSISVSNNETDKVLAGSLYTDTNEQGLTIPSSLLKNWNEQTGKNLTANDLIGKSVSVSIVESAAETSKIAQFQTKIVRVINDEDDMEDSNSFMLSHQMETILKEAGFTKAVSYFILELKDPSQTKVVTEELQKNKKYTVLS
;
A
#
# COMPACT_ATOMS: atom_id res chain seq x y z
N MET A 1 -12.34 -7.98 9.98
CA MET A 1 -12.55 -7.77 8.55
C MET A 1 -11.84 -6.49 8.22
N SER A 2 -10.70 -6.59 7.55
CA SER A 2 -10.02 -5.44 6.96
C SER A 2 -10.85 -4.92 5.79
N LEU A 3 -10.79 -3.62 5.47
CA LEU A 3 -11.38 -3.04 4.24
C LEU A 3 -10.94 -3.81 2.98
N TYR A 4 -9.74 -4.40 3.03
CA TYR A 4 -9.14 -5.17 1.94
C TYR A 4 -9.59 -6.65 1.91
N ASP A 5 -10.23 -7.15 2.97
CA ASP A 5 -10.81 -8.51 2.99
C ASP A 5 -12.21 -8.53 2.35
N ASP A 6 -12.80 -7.35 2.11
CA ASP A 6 -14.12 -7.20 1.52
C ASP A 6 -13.99 -6.61 0.11
N THR A 7 -14.09 -7.48 -0.89
CA THR A 7 -14.02 -7.09 -2.31
C THR A 7 -15.17 -6.16 -2.75
N SER A 8 -16.19 -5.96 -1.91
CA SER A 8 -17.33 -5.07 -2.18
C SER A 8 -17.07 -3.61 -1.81
N ILE A 9 -15.95 -3.30 -1.16
CA ILE A 9 -15.61 -1.94 -0.73
C ILE A 9 -14.73 -1.27 -1.79
N SER A 10 -15.19 -0.14 -2.36
CA SER A 10 -14.49 0.61 -3.41
C SER A 10 -13.17 1.15 -2.86
N VAL A 11 -12.07 0.60 -3.36
CA VAL A 11 -10.71 1.13 -3.18
C VAL A 11 -10.13 1.21 -4.59
N SER A 12 -9.25 2.14 -4.91
CA SER A 12 -8.74 2.36 -6.28
C SER A 12 -8.23 1.09 -7.02
N ASN A 13 -7.99 0.00 -6.30
CA ASN A 13 -7.65 -1.35 -6.81
C ASN A 13 -8.81 -2.16 -7.42
N ASN A 14 -10.08 -1.81 -7.21
CA ASN A 14 -11.25 -2.48 -7.79
C ASN A 14 -12.09 -1.59 -8.74
N GLU A 15 -11.72 -0.32 -8.88
CA GLU A 15 -12.30 0.61 -9.84
C GLU A 15 -11.64 0.42 -11.22
N THR A 16 -12.45 0.04 -12.23
CA THR A 16 -11.93 -0.35 -13.55
C THR A 16 -11.27 0.81 -14.30
N ASP A 17 -11.71 2.03 -13.99
CA ASP A 17 -11.20 3.30 -14.51
C ASP A 17 -9.88 3.74 -13.83
N LYS A 18 -9.57 3.21 -12.66
CA LYS A 18 -8.31 3.50 -11.94
C LYS A 18 -7.21 2.50 -12.25
N VAL A 19 -7.50 1.28 -12.70
CA VAL A 19 -6.45 0.29 -13.05
C VAL A 19 -5.90 0.51 -14.47
N LEU A 20 -4.65 0.96 -14.55
CA LEU A 20 -3.95 1.21 -15.82
C LEU A 20 -3.35 -0.06 -16.44
N ALA A 21 -2.94 -1.01 -15.59
CA ALA A 21 -2.41 -2.31 -16.01
C ALA A 21 -2.52 -3.35 -14.88
N GLY A 22 -2.62 -4.61 -15.25
CA GLY A 22 -2.81 -5.72 -14.30
C GLY A 22 -4.29 -6.11 -14.14
N SER A 23 -4.54 -7.14 -13.33
CA SER A 23 -5.91 -7.62 -13.06
C SER A 23 -6.54 -6.82 -11.93
N LEU A 24 -7.87 -6.64 -11.99
CA LEU A 24 -8.63 -6.08 -10.87
C LEU A 24 -8.42 -6.92 -9.61
N TYR A 25 -8.44 -6.26 -8.45
CA TYR A 25 -8.37 -6.95 -7.19
C TYR A 25 -9.62 -7.82 -6.97
N THR A 26 -9.43 -9.13 -6.94
CA THR A 26 -10.52 -10.12 -6.80
C THR A 26 -10.17 -11.27 -5.85
N ASP A 27 -8.92 -11.33 -5.35
CA ASP A 27 -8.43 -12.42 -4.52
C ASP A 27 -7.71 -11.87 -3.28
N THR A 28 -8.27 -12.14 -2.10
CA THR A 28 -7.69 -11.74 -0.80
C THR A 28 -6.36 -12.42 -0.49
N ASN A 29 -5.91 -13.38 -1.31
CA ASN A 29 -4.63 -14.05 -1.17
C ASN A 29 -3.59 -13.59 -2.20
N GLU A 30 -3.92 -12.62 -3.07
CA GLU A 30 -3.03 -12.12 -4.12
C GLU A 30 -1.62 -11.80 -3.57
N GLN A 31 -0.58 -12.26 -4.28
CA GLN A 31 0.80 -11.96 -3.91
C GLN A 31 1.38 -10.97 -4.91
N GLY A 32 1.76 -9.80 -4.44
CA GLY A 32 2.29 -8.77 -5.34
C GLY A 32 2.28 -7.37 -4.77
N LEU A 33 2.93 -6.48 -5.51
CA LEU A 33 2.93 -5.05 -5.24
C LEU A 33 2.05 -4.35 -6.28
N THR A 34 1.15 -3.50 -5.80
CA THR A 34 0.46 -2.50 -6.61
C THR A 34 1.26 -1.20 -6.52
N ILE A 35 1.49 -0.54 -7.64
CA ILE A 35 2.22 0.73 -7.70
C ILE A 35 1.37 1.84 -8.32
N PRO A 36 1.52 3.09 -7.87
CA PRO A 36 0.85 4.22 -8.48
C PRO A 36 1.53 4.68 -9.77
N SER A 37 0.77 5.32 -10.65
CA SER A 37 1.24 5.86 -11.93
C SER A 37 2.27 6.98 -11.74
N SER A 38 2.15 7.78 -10.67
CA SER A 38 3.10 8.81 -10.30
C SER A 38 4.51 8.25 -10.06
N LEU A 39 4.63 7.07 -9.44
CA LEU A 39 5.91 6.40 -9.23
C LEU A 39 6.56 6.00 -10.57
N LEU A 40 5.77 5.49 -11.51
CA LEU A 40 6.25 5.18 -12.87
C LEU A 40 6.71 6.44 -13.60
N LYS A 41 5.95 7.54 -13.51
CA LYS A 41 6.33 8.83 -14.12
C LYS A 41 7.65 9.34 -13.55
N ASN A 42 7.78 9.38 -12.23
CA ASN A 42 9.00 9.81 -11.56
C ASN A 42 10.20 8.92 -11.95
N TRP A 43 10.00 7.61 -12.05
CA TRP A 43 11.06 6.71 -12.53
C TRP A 43 11.48 7.04 -13.97
N ASN A 44 10.54 7.21 -14.88
CA ASN A 44 10.84 7.59 -16.26
C ASN A 44 11.61 8.91 -16.34
N GLU A 45 11.20 9.93 -15.58
CA GLU A 45 11.89 11.21 -15.48
C GLU A 45 13.32 11.08 -14.95
N GLN A 46 13.52 10.30 -13.87
CA GLN A 46 14.84 10.10 -13.26
C GLN A 46 15.80 9.30 -14.13
N THR A 47 15.29 8.34 -14.90
CA THR A 47 16.13 7.41 -15.68
C THR A 47 16.19 7.71 -17.17
N GLY A 48 15.42 8.69 -17.65
CA GLY A 48 15.26 8.98 -19.08
C GLY A 48 14.63 7.82 -19.87
N LYS A 49 13.93 6.91 -19.18
CA LYS A 49 13.21 5.80 -19.80
C LYS A 49 11.79 6.24 -20.17
N ASN A 50 11.15 5.43 -21.01
CA ASN A 50 9.75 5.61 -21.38
C ASN A 50 8.99 4.30 -21.18
N LEU A 51 8.99 3.81 -19.93
CA LEU A 51 8.26 2.60 -19.55
C LEU A 51 6.77 2.89 -19.42
N THR A 52 5.93 1.99 -19.91
CA THR A 52 4.47 2.03 -19.74
C THR A 52 4.04 1.18 -18.54
N ALA A 53 2.79 1.34 -18.09
CA ALA A 53 2.22 0.54 -17.00
C ALA A 53 2.30 -0.96 -17.27
N ASN A 54 2.07 -1.39 -18.51
CA ASN A 54 2.16 -2.80 -18.92
C ASN A 54 3.59 -3.35 -18.89
N ASP A 55 4.61 -2.50 -19.11
CA ASP A 55 6.01 -2.94 -19.07
C ASP A 55 6.47 -3.34 -17.66
N LEU A 56 5.75 -2.88 -16.63
CA LEU A 56 6.04 -3.14 -15.24
C LEU A 56 5.38 -4.42 -14.72
N ILE A 57 4.26 -4.86 -15.32
CA ILE A 57 3.53 -6.03 -14.85
C ILE A 57 4.41 -7.28 -14.91
N GLY A 58 4.45 -8.02 -13.80
CA GLY A 58 5.25 -9.22 -13.63
C GLY A 58 6.74 -8.95 -13.37
N LYS A 59 7.21 -7.70 -13.40
CA LYS A 59 8.61 -7.39 -13.06
C LYS A 59 8.85 -7.62 -11.57
N SER A 60 9.94 -8.33 -11.28
CA SER A 60 10.41 -8.51 -9.91
C SER A 60 11.00 -7.22 -9.36
N VAL A 61 10.63 -6.90 -8.14
CA VAL A 61 11.15 -5.76 -7.36
C VAL A 61 11.71 -6.29 -6.05
N SER A 62 12.86 -5.75 -5.65
CA SER A 62 13.45 -6.00 -4.34
C SER A 62 12.97 -4.92 -3.38
N VAL A 63 12.39 -5.33 -2.25
CA VAL A 63 11.86 -4.42 -1.23
C VAL A 63 12.67 -4.61 0.05
N SER A 64 13.03 -3.50 0.69
CA SER A 64 13.69 -3.49 1.99
C SER A 64 12.79 -2.82 3.03
N ILE A 65 12.52 -3.51 4.13
CA ILE A 65 11.81 -2.97 5.28
C ILE A 65 12.84 -2.70 6.38
N VAL A 66 12.83 -1.49 6.92
CA VAL A 66 13.73 -1.11 8.02
C VAL A 66 12.90 -0.75 9.24
N GLU A 67 13.07 -1.49 10.33
CA GLU A 67 12.62 -1.06 11.66
C GLU A 67 13.78 -0.37 12.37
N SER A 68 13.65 0.93 12.64
CA SER A 68 14.60 1.66 13.46
C SER A 68 14.15 1.64 14.92
N ALA A 69 14.91 0.97 15.79
CA ALA A 69 14.78 1.11 17.23
C ALA A 69 15.95 1.96 17.79
N ALA A 70 15.79 2.49 19.01
CA ALA A 70 16.75 3.40 19.63
C ALA A 70 18.19 2.84 19.73
N GLU A 71 18.34 1.51 19.72
CA GLU A 71 19.65 0.86 19.87
C GLU A 71 20.03 -0.09 18.71
N THR A 72 19.07 -0.58 17.91
CA THR A 72 19.35 -1.46 16.77
C THR A 72 18.35 -1.23 15.64
N SER A 73 18.81 -1.26 14.39
CA SER A 73 17.95 -1.28 13.21
C SER A 73 17.82 -2.71 12.70
N LYS A 74 16.59 -3.16 12.44
CA LYS A 74 16.32 -4.45 11.80
C LYS A 74 15.98 -4.21 10.34
N ILE A 75 16.61 -4.96 9.44
CA ILE A 75 16.36 -4.87 8.01
C ILE A 75 15.83 -6.22 7.53
N ALA A 76 14.65 -6.24 6.91
CA ALA A 76 14.18 -7.36 6.10
C ALA A 76 14.32 -7.01 4.62
N GLN A 77 14.72 -7.98 3.82
CA GLN A 77 14.72 -7.86 2.37
C GLN A 77 13.91 -9.01 1.79
N PHE A 78 13.06 -8.69 0.83
CA PHE A 78 12.29 -9.69 0.11
C PHE A 78 12.11 -9.27 -1.34
N GLN A 79 11.77 -10.24 -2.19
CA GLN A 79 11.40 -9.99 -3.58
C GLN A 79 9.91 -10.23 -3.76
N THR A 80 9.27 -9.34 -4.49
CA THR A 80 7.90 -9.50 -4.96
C THR A 80 7.82 -9.07 -6.42
N LYS A 81 6.63 -9.15 -7.02
CA LYS A 81 6.38 -8.75 -8.40
C LYS A 81 5.33 -7.66 -8.43
N ILE A 82 5.45 -6.76 -9.39
CA ILE A 82 4.41 -5.76 -9.66
C ILE A 82 3.24 -6.48 -10.33
N VAL A 83 2.07 -6.44 -9.70
CA VAL A 83 0.86 -7.12 -10.20
C VAL A 83 -0.15 -6.14 -10.77
N ARG A 84 -0.04 -4.86 -10.41
CA ARG A 84 -0.99 -3.82 -10.79
C ARG A 84 -0.34 -2.44 -10.80
N VAL A 85 -0.80 -1.61 -11.73
CA VAL A 85 -0.52 -0.18 -11.77
C VAL A 85 -1.84 0.57 -11.74
N ILE A 86 -1.97 1.52 -10.80
CA ILE A 86 -3.19 2.33 -10.64
C ILE A 86 -2.93 3.78 -11.01
N ASN A 87 -3.97 4.47 -11.50
CA ASN A 87 -3.97 5.91 -11.72
C ASN A 87 -4.30 6.62 -10.40
N ASP A 88 -3.36 7.43 -9.95
CA ASP A 88 -3.41 8.20 -8.71
C ASP A 88 -3.48 9.72 -8.97
N GLU A 89 -3.72 10.15 -10.21
CA GLU A 89 -3.78 11.59 -10.56
C GLU A 89 -4.89 12.36 -9.83
N ASP A 90 -6.04 11.72 -9.60
CA ASP A 90 -7.21 12.34 -8.97
C ASP A 90 -7.28 12.10 -7.44
N ASP A 91 -6.46 11.18 -6.91
CA ASP A 91 -6.43 10.79 -5.49
C ASP A 91 -5.00 10.73 -4.99
N MET A 92 -4.43 11.89 -4.65
CA MET A 92 -3.07 11.98 -4.13
C MET A 92 -2.88 11.23 -2.80
N GLU A 93 -3.97 10.91 -2.08
CA GLU A 93 -3.94 10.08 -0.87
C GLU A 93 -3.56 8.61 -1.17
N ASP A 94 -3.75 8.14 -2.42
CA ASP A 94 -3.38 6.79 -2.89
C ASP A 94 -2.01 6.74 -3.61
N SER A 95 -1.17 7.76 -3.46
CA SER A 95 0.18 7.82 -4.09
C SER A 95 1.19 6.82 -3.48
N ASN A 96 0.74 5.90 -2.64
CA ASN A 96 1.58 4.90 -1.99
C ASN A 96 1.50 3.55 -2.71
N SER A 97 2.62 2.84 -2.76
CA SER A 97 2.60 1.45 -3.22
C SER A 97 1.94 0.56 -2.18
N PHE A 98 1.10 -0.36 -2.64
CA PHE A 98 0.25 -1.19 -1.79
C PHE A 98 0.57 -2.69 -1.94
N MET A 99 0.50 -3.42 -0.82
CA MET A 99 0.59 -4.87 -0.72
C MET A 99 -0.42 -5.35 0.31
N LEU A 100 -1.00 -6.53 0.10
CA LEU A 100 -1.97 -7.08 1.03
C LEU A 100 -1.39 -7.32 2.43
N SER A 101 -2.20 -7.08 3.46
CA SER A 101 -1.79 -7.14 4.86
C SER A 101 -1.30 -8.53 5.25
N HIS A 102 -1.94 -9.61 4.79
CA HIS A 102 -1.51 -10.99 5.10
C HIS A 102 -0.12 -11.31 4.52
N GLN A 103 0.19 -10.80 3.32
CA GLN A 103 1.51 -10.94 2.71
C GLN A 103 2.55 -10.18 3.55
N MET A 104 2.25 -8.93 3.93
CA MET A 104 3.14 -8.13 4.77
C MET A 104 3.36 -8.75 6.16
N GLU A 105 2.30 -9.21 6.82
CA GLU A 105 2.37 -9.90 8.12
C GLU A 105 3.25 -11.16 8.04
N THR A 106 3.14 -11.93 6.96
CA THR A 106 3.98 -13.10 6.72
C THR A 106 5.45 -12.71 6.60
N ILE A 107 5.77 -11.70 5.77
CA ILE A 107 7.14 -11.19 5.59
C ILE A 107 7.73 -10.70 6.91
N LEU A 108 6.97 -9.91 7.69
CA LEU A 108 7.40 -9.38 8.98
C LEU A 108 7.65 -10.50 9.99
N LYS A 109 6.74 -11.48 10.06
CA LYS A 109 6.87 -12.64 10.95
C LYS A 109 8.09 -13.50 10.61
N GLU A 110 8.31 -13.80 9.33
CA GLU A 110 9.47 -14.57 8.84
C GLU A 110 10.78 -13.85 9.11
N ALA A 111 10.81 -12.52 8.96
CA ALA A 111 11.97 -11.71 9.32
C ALA A 111 12.11 -11.47 10.84
N GLY A 112 11.21 -12.04 11.66
CA GLY A 112 11.22 -11.97 13.11
C GLY A 112 10.95 -10.57 13.66
N PHE A 113 10.23 -9.71 12.94
CA PHE A 113 9.77 -8.43 13.47
C PHE A 113 8.74 -8.74 14.56
N THR A 114 8.97 -8.23 15.77
CA THR A 114 8.18 -8.60 16.96
C THR A 114 7.13 -7.56 17.36
N LYS A 115 7.12 -6.38 16.73
CA LYS A 115 6.04 -5.42 16.94
C LYS A 115 4.81 -5.88 16.18
N ALA A 116 3.76 -6.27 16.91
CA ALA A 116 2.43 -6.43 16.35
C ALA A 116 1.99 -5.08 15.77
N VAL A 117 1.92 -4.97 14.44
CA VAL A 117 1.28 -3.81 13.78
C VAL A 117 -0.22 -3.98 13.98
N SER A 118 -0.71 -3.48 15.12
CA SER A 118 -2.15 -3.49 15.42
C SER A 118 -2.77 -2.31 14.69
N TYR A 119 -3.42 -2.57 13.55
CA TYR A 119 -4.24 -1.58 12.87
C TYR A 119 -5.70 -1.75 13.29
N PHE A 120 -6.39 -0.63 13.45
CA PHE A 120 -7.84 -0.57 13.64
C PHE A 120 -8.37 0.32 12.54
N ILE A 121 -9.28 -0.22 11.73
CA ILE A 121 -9.94 0.54 10.68
C ILE A 121 -11.18 1.18 11.29
N LEU A 122 -11.29 2.50 11.18
CA LEU A 122 -12.44 3.27 11.66
C LEU A 122 -13.22 3.78 10.46
N GLU A 123 -14.41 3.22 10.24
CA GLU A 123 -15.34 3.71 9.23
C GLU A 123 -16.29 4.75 9.84
N LEU A 124 -16.37 5.92 9.22
CA LEU A 124 -17.27 6.99 9.65
C LEU A 124 -18.57 6.94 8.88
N LYS A 125 -19.68 7.12 9.61
CA LYS A 125 -21.01 7.26 9.00
C LYS A 125 -21.10 8.49 8.07
N ASP A 126 -20.27 9.49 8.30
CA ASP A 126 -20.13 10.70 7.47
C ASP A 126 -18.65 10.89 7.13
N PRO A 127 -18.24 10.60 5.88
CA PRO A 127 -16.84 10.73 5.43
C PRO A 127 -16.31 12.16 5.50
N SER A 128 -17.17 13.18 5.51
CA SER A 128 -16.72 14.58 5.64
C SER A 128 -16.09 14.89 7.01
N GLN A 129 -16.30 14.01 7.99
CA GLN A 129 -15.78 14.15 9.35
C GLN A 129 -14.39 13.53 9.56
N THR A 130 -13.80 12.89 8.53
CA THR A 130 -12.52 12.16 8.64
C THR A 130 -11.40 13.01 9.27
N LYS A 131 -11.29 14.27 8.86
CA LYS A 131 -10.27 15.19 9.39
C LYS A 131 -10.44 15.45 10.89
N VAL A 132 -11.67 15.76 11.32
CA VAL A 132 -11.99 16.06 12.73
C VAL A 132 -11.74 14.86 13.62
N VAL A 133 -12.16 13.67 13.17
CA VAL A 133 -11.97 12.44 13.94
C VAL A 133 -10.49 12.04 14.01
N THR A 134 -9.74 12.22 12.92
CA THR A 134 -8.29 11.96 12.88
C THR A 134 -7.53 12.85 13.85
N GLU A 135 -7.82 14.15 13.87
CA GLU A 135 -7.20 15.12 14.78
C GLU A 135 -7.47 14.77 16.26
N GLU A 136 -8.70 14.34 16.59
CA GLU A 136 -9.06 13.97 17.96
C GLU A 136 -8.40 12.64 18.40
N LEU A 137 -8.25 11.66 17.51
CA LEU A 137 -7.53 10.41 17.78
C LEU A 137 -6.03 10.64 18.03
N GLN A 138 -5.42 11.56 17.28
CA GLN A 138 -3.99 11.89 17.37
C GLN A 138 -3.65 12.73 18.61
N LYS A 139 -4.63 13.44 19.20
CA LYS A 139 -4.46 14.34 20.36
C LYS A 139 -3.79 13.70 21.57
N ASN A 140 -4.07 12.43 21.83
CA ASN A 140 -3.50 11.69 22.95
C ASN A 140 -2.16 11.01 22.61
N LYS A 141 -1.69 11.11 21.35
CA LYS A 141 -0.46 10.48 20.83
C LYS A 141 -0.37 8.96 21.07
N LYS A 142 -1.49 8.31 21.37
CA LYS A 142 -1.59 6.86 21.60
C LYS A 142 -1.79 6.08 20.30
N TYR A 143 -2.24 6.76 19.24
CA TYR A 143 -2.58 6.17 17.96
C TYR A 143 -1.93 6.98 16.84
N THR A 144 -1.32 6.29 15.89
CA THR A 144 -0.89 6.88 14.62
C THR A 144 -1.99 6.55 13.62
N VAL A 145 -2.74 7.57 13.21
CA VAL A 145 -3.68 7.45 12.09
C VAL A 145 -2.85 7.60 10.81
N LEU A 146 -2.84 6.55 10.00
CA LEU A 146 -2.24 6.54 8.66
C LEU A 146 -3.35 6.96 7.70
N SER A 147 -3.29 8.20 7.22
CA SER A 147 -4.10 8.71 6.11
C SER A 147 -3.33 8.53 4.81
#